data_AF-A0A7C5Y815-F1
#
_entry.id   AF-A0A7C5Y815-F1
#
_cell.length_a   1.000
_cell.length_b   1.000
_cell.length_c   1.000
_cell.angle_alpha   90.00
_cell.angle_beta   90.00
_cell.angle_gamma   90.00
#
_symmetry.space_group_name_H-M   'P 1'
#
loop_
_entity.id
_entity.type
_entity.pdbx_description
1 polymer ?
#
loop_
_entity_poly.entity_id
_entity_poly.type
_entity_poly.pdbx_seq_one_letter_code
_entity_poly.pdbx_strand_id
1 'polypeptide(L)'
;MKKILKEFSDFLKQYNVIGLAVAIIIGGKLNQFVTSFVNDLLMPTIFQPVLTRMHLGKIEDINWLGIYWGKVVSAGIDFLIVAFLVFLLVRSLNVAAEKARTGAEITAKKVEEKIKKDK
;
A
#
# COMPACT_ATOMS: atom_id res chain seq x y z
N MET A 1 3.24 2.81 41.85
CA MET A 1 3.29 3.28 40.44
C MET A 1 4.39 2.61 39.60
N LYS A 2 5.67 2.58 40.01
CA LYS A 2 6.75 1.93 39.22
C LYS A 2 6.55 0.44 38.95
N LYS A 3 5.89 -0.30 39.85
CA LYS A 3 5.64 -1.74 39.71
C LYS A 3 4.65 -2.07 38.58
N ILE A 4 3.51 -1.37 38.54
CA ILE A 4 2.49 -1.49 37.49
C ILE A 4 3.05 -1.12 36.10
N LEU A 5 3.87 -0.06 36.01
CA LEU A 5 4.49 0.32 34.73
C LEU A 5 5.47 -0.75 34.21
N LYS A 6 6.16 -1.44 35.12
CA LYS A 6 7.06 -2.55 34.76
C LYS A 6 6.27 -3.77 34.30
N GLU A 7 5.25 -4.17 35.05
CA GLU A 7 4.34 -5.27 34.69
C GLU A 7 3.65 -5.02 33.33
N PHE A 8 3.26 -3.77 33.07
CA PHE A 8 2.70 -3.37 31.78
C PHE A 8 3.72 -3.43 30.63
N SER A 9 4.95 -2.93 30.84
CA SER A 9 6.01 -3.03 29.83
C SER A 9 6.36 -4.49 29.51
N ASP A 10 6.41 -5.34 30.53
CA ASP A 10 6.70 -6.76 30.39
C ASP A 10 5.56 -7.48 29.66
N PHE A 11 4.30 -7.12 29.92
CA PHE A 11 3.14 -7.56 29.14
C PHE A 11 3.25 -7.17 27.66
N LEU A 12 3.52 -5.90 27.36
CA LEU A 12 3.65 -5.44 25.97
C LEU A 12 4.74 -6.17 25.19
N LYS A 13 5.85 -6.52 25.86
CA LYS A 13 6.94 -7.31 25.30
C LYS A 13 6.55 -8.78 25.12
N GLN A 14 5.91 -9.38 26.13
CA GLN A 14 5.48 -10.79 26.11
C GLN A 14 4.53 -11.09 24.94
N TYR A 15 3.63 -10.16 24.64
CA TYR A 15 2.65 -10.32 23.55
C TYR A 15 3.07 -9.65 22.24
N ASN A 16 4.32 -9.17 22.13
CA ASN A 16 4.88 -8.50 20.95
C ASN A 16 4.01 -7.33 20.41
N VAL A 17 3.26 -6.68 21.30
CA VAL A 17 2.26 -5.65 20.95
C VAL A 17 2.93 -4.42 20.33
N ILE A 18 4.18 -4.16 20.71
CA ILE A 18 4.97 -3.04 20.19
C ILE A 18 5.16 -3.17 18.67
N GLY A 19 5.51 -4.37 18.18
CA GLY A 19 5.67 -4.60 16.73
C GLY A 19 4.34 -4.46 15.98
N LEU A 20 3.26 -4.94 16.58
CA LEU A 20 1.92 -4.87 16.01
C LEU A 20 1.41 -3.42 15.94
N ALA A 21 1.64 -2.63 16.99
CA ALA A 21 1.32 -1.20 17.02
C ALA A 21 2.08 -0.42 15.94
N VAL A 22 3.38 -0.68 15.78
CA VAL A 22 4.20 -0.05 14.73
C VAL A 22 3.66 -0.40 13.34
N ALA A 23 3.34 -1.67 13.09
CA ALA A 23 2.78 -2.12 11.81
C ALA A 23 1.45 -1.41 11.48
N ILE A 24 0.54 -1.28 12.45
CA ILE A 24 -0.75 -0.59 12.24
C ILE A 24 -0.54 0.91 11.97
N ILE A 25 0.33 1.58 12.73
CA ILE A 25 0.58 3.02 12.58
C ILE A 25 1.21 3.31 11.21
N ILE A 26 2.23 2.55 10.82
CA ILE A 26 2.89 2.71 9.52
C ILE A 26 1.92 2.35 8.40
N GLY A 27 1.15 1.27 8.54
CA GLY A 27 0.12 0.88 7.57
C GLY A 27 -0.93 1.98 7.36
N GLY A 28 -1.39 2.60 8.44
CA GLY A 28 -2.32 3.74 8.38
C GLY A 28 -1.73 4.95 7.65
N LYS A 29 -0.48 5.30 7.91
CA LYS A 29 0.21 6.41 7.22
C LYS A 29 0.50 6.10 5.75
N LEU A 30 0.90 4.88 5.43
CA LEU A 30 1.08 4.45 4.05
C LEU A 30 -0.24 4.52 3.28
N ASN A 31 -1.34 4.07 3.88
CA ASN A 31 -2.67 4.19 3.27
C ASN A 31 -3.06 5.64 3.00
N GLN A 32 -2.78 6.56 3.93
CA GLN A 32 -3.00 8.00 3.74
C GLN A 32 -2.16 8.55 2.58
N PHE A 33 -0.88 8.20 2.50
CA PHE A 33 0.00 8.61 1.42
C PHE A 33 -0.50 8.11 0.06
N VAL A 34 -0.84 6.83 -0.03
CA VAL A 34 -1.36 6.22 -1.25
C VAL A 34 -2.68 6.86 -1.68
N THR A 35 -3.59 7.09 -0.73
CA THR A 35 -4.87 7.77 -0.99
C THR A 35 -4.65 9.18 -1.53
N SER A 36 -3.76 9.97 -0.92
CA SER A 36 -3.42 11.33 -1.39
C SER A 36 -2.75 11.30 -2.76
N PHE A 37 -1.80 10.38 -3.00
CA PHE A 37 -1.17 10.24 -4.31
C PHE A 37 -2.21 9.96 -5.41
N VAL A 38 -3.18 9.08 -5.15
CA VAL A 38 -4.20 8.75 -6.12
C VAL A 38 -5.21 9.90 -6.30
N ASN A 39 -5.73 10.45 -5.21
CA ASN A 39 -6.77 11.48 -5.25
C ASN A 39 -6.24 12.84 -5.70
N ASP A 40 -5.02 13.21 -5.31
CA ASP A 40 -4.50 14.56 -5.51
C ASP A 40 -3.63 14.66 -6.78
N LEU A 41 -3.02 13.55 -7.23
CA LEU A 41 -2.18 13.54 -8.43
C LEU A 41 -2.82 12.76 -9.57
N LEU A 42 -3.30 11.53 -9.35
CA LEU A 42 -3.76 10.70 -10.46
C LEU A 42 -5.16 11.07 -10.93
N MET A 43 -6.09 11.35 -10.01
CA MET A 43 -7.47 11.73 -10.34
C MET A 43 -7.54 13.00 -11.21
N PRO A 44 -6.87 14.12 -10.89
CA PRO A 44 -6.94 15.32 -11.72
C PRO A 44 -6.18 15.17 -13.04
N THR A 45 -5.06 14.44 -13.03
CA THR A 45 -4.09 14.47 -14.16
C THR A 45 -4.41 13.44 -15.23
N ILE A 46 -4.90 12.26 -14.83
CA ILE A 46 -5.20 11.16 -15.77
C ILE A 46 -6.71 10.95 -15.86
N PHE A 47 -7.40 11.02 -14.73
CA PHE A 47 -8.76 10.53 -14.64
C PHE A 47 -9.81 11.52 -15.13
N GLN A 48 -9.76 12.79 -14.70
CA GLN A 48 -10.67 13.82 -15.23
C GLN A 48 -10.59 13.96 -16.77
N PRO A 49 -9.40 14.03 -17.40
CA PRO A 49 -9.31 14.08 -18.86
C PRO A 49 -9.86 12.84 -19.55
N VAL A 50 -9.68 11.65 -18.96
CA VAL A 50 -10.17 10.37 -19.50
C VAL A 50 -11.68 10.25 -19.36
N LEU A 51 -12.26 10.63 -18.21
CA LEU A 51 -13.71 10.66 -17.97
C LEU A 51 -14.42 11.64 -18.91
N THR A 52 -13.84 12.82 -19.14
CA THR A 52 -14.36 13.81 -20.09
C THR A 52 -14.30 13.30 -21.53
N ARG A 53 -13.21 12.62 -21.94
CA ARG A 53 -13.08 12.04 -23.29
C ARG A 53 -14.01 10.85 -23.53
N MET A 54 -14.26 10.02 -22.51
CA MET A 54 -15.16 8.87 -22.60
C MET A 54 -16.65 9.23 -22.38
N HIS A 55 -17.00 10.50 -22.18
CA HIS A 55 -18.37 10.95 -21.87
C HIS A 55 -19.01 10.26 -20.65
N LEU A 56 -18.20 9.71 -19.74
CA LEU A 56 -18.68 8.94 -18.59
C LEU A 56 -19.39 9.81 -17.53
N GLY A 57 -19.22 11.14 -17.59
CA GLY A 57 -20.04 12.09 -16.83
C GLY A 57 -21.54 11.98 -17.13
N LYS A 58 -21.94 11.42 -18.29
CA LYS A 58 -23.35 11.17 -18.62
C LYS A 58 -23.94 9.94 -17.93
N ILE A 59 -23.13 9.12 -17.28
CA ILE A 59 -23.62 7.95 -16.53
C ILE A 59 -24.18 8.40 -15.18
N GLU A 60 -23.63 9.46 -14.57
CA GLU A 60 -24.11 10.02 -13.30
C GLU A 60 -25.54 10.54 -13.36
N ASP A 61 -25.99 10.96 -14.54
CA ASP A 61 -27.35 11.46 -14.79
C ASP A 61 -28.37 10.34 -15.09
N ILE A 62 -27.94 9.06 -15.13
CA ILE A 62 -28.85 7.93 -15.29
C ILE A 62 -29.59 7.71 -13.97
N ASN A 63 -30.66 8.47 -13.79
CA ASN A 63 -31.60 8.33 -12.69
C ASN A 63 -32.72 7.38 -13.10
N TRP A 64 -32.76 6.21 -12.46
CA TRP A 64 -33.93 5.34 -12.47
C TRP A 64 -34.62 5.48 -11.12
N LEU A 65 -35.81 6.10 -11.10
CA LEU A 65 -36.63 6.30 -9.87
C LEU A 65 -35.91 7.02 -8.70
N GLY A 66 -34.97 7.93 -8.98
CA GLY A 66 -34.23 8.67 -7.93
C GLY A 66 -33.08 7.89 -7.29
N ILE A 67 -32.73 6.72 -7.83
CA ILE A 67 -31.53 5.96 -7.47
C ILE A 67 -30.44 6.24 -8.51
N TYR A 68 -29.38 6.92 -8.08
CA TYR A 68 -28.21 7.27 -8.89
C TYR A 68 -27.28 6.06 -9.08
N TRP A 69 -27.72 5.08 -9.86
CA TRP A 69 -26.89 3.90 -10.21
C TRP A 69 -25.57 4.29 -10.89
N GLY A 70 -25.57 5.41 -11.61
CA GLY A 70 -24.36 5.98 -12.20
C GLY A 70 -23.26 6.33 -11.21
N LYS A 71 -23.62 6.85 -10.02
CA LYS A 71 -22.63 7.15 -8.97
C LYS A 71 -21.99 5.90 -8.40
N VAL A 72 -22.77 4.82 -8.24
CA VAL A 72 -22.24 3.55 -7.72
C VAL A 72 -21.27 2.91 -8.71
N VAL A 73 -21.61 2.92 -10.00
CA VAL A 73 -20.74 2.39 -11.06
C VAL A 73 -19.46 3.23 -11.21
N SER A 74 -19.59 4.56 -11.18
CA SER A 74 -18.44 5.48 -11.19
C SER A 74 -17.49 5.19 -10.01
N ALA A 75 -18.03 5.12 -8.79
CA ALA A 75 -17.25 4.79 -7.60
C ALA A 75 -16.60 3.39 -7.66
N GLY A 76 -17.26 2.43 -8.31
CA GLY A 76 -16.69 1.09 -8.53
C GLY A 76 -15.50 1.11 -9.50
N ILE A 77 -15.59 1.90 -10.57
CA ILE A 77 -14.50 2.11 -11.54
C ILE A 77 -13.32 2.82 -10.87
N ASP A 78 -13.59 3.87 -10.07
CA ASP A 78 -12.58 4.57 -9.29
C ASP A 78 -11.83 3.62 -8.34
N PHE A 79 -12.58 2.79 -7.60
CA PHE A 79 -12.00 1.79 -6.71
C PHE A 79 -11.10 0.80 -7.45
N LEU A 80 -11.53 0.28 -8.61
CA LEU A 80 -10.72 -0.65 -9.41
C LEU A 80 -9.42 -0.02 -9.90
N ILE A 81 -9.45 1.24 -10.31
CA ILE A 81 -8.25 1.91 -10.81
C ILE A 81 -7.30 2.26 -9.67
N VAL A 82 -7.81 2.76 -8.54
CA VAL A 82 -7.02 2.96 -7.30
C VAL A 82 -6.36 1.63 -6.92
N ALA A 83 -7.13 0.55 -6.81
CA ALA A 83 -6.61 -0.77 -6.45
C ALA A 83 -5.51 -1.26 -7.40
N PHE A 84 -5.68 -1.05 -8.71
CA PHE A 84 -4.68 -1.41 -9.71
C PHE A 84 -3.39 -0.56 -9.61
N LEU A 85 -3.52 0.73 -9.31
CA LEU A 85 -2.37 1.62 -9.11
C LEU A 85 -1.60 1.28 -7.83
N VAL A 86 -2.30 1.01 -6.72
CA VAL A 86 -1.68 0.52 -5.48
C VAL A 86 -0.96 -0.80 -5.75
N PHE A 87 -1.59 -1.72 -6.50
CA PHE A 87 -0.96 -2.97 -6.89
C PHE A 87 0.33 -2.73 -7.69
N LEU A 88 0.35 -1.81 -8.66
CA LEU A 88 1.57 -1.48 -9.40
C LEU A 88 2.66 -0.86 -8.52
N LEU A 89 2.31 -0.01 -7.56
CA LEU A 89 3.26 0.56 -6.59
C LEU A 89 3.84 -0.53 -5.67
N VAL A 90 3.01 -1.41 -5.13
CA VAL A 90 3.48 -2.52 -4.28
C VAL A 90 4.32 -3.49 -5.10
N ARG A 91 3.90 -3.78 -6.34
CA ARG A 91 4.67 -4.62 -7.28
C ARG A 91 6.03 -4.01 -7.60
N SER A 92 6.13 -2.71 -7.84
CA SER A 92 7.42 -2.07 -8.13
C SER A 92 8.36 -2.10 -6.93
N LEU A 93 7.83 -1.88 -5.73
CA LEU A 93 8.58 -2.01 -4.48
C LEU A 93 9.02 -3.46 -4.22
N ASN A 94 8.15 -4.44 -4.44
CA ASN A 94 8.48 -5.86 -4.28
C ASN A 94 9.54 -6.32 -5.29
N VAL A 95 9.45 -5.89 -6.56
CA VAL A 95 10.45 -6.19 -7.60
C VAL A 95 11.82 -5.59 -7.24
N ALA A 96 11.86 -4.38 -6.66
CA ALA A 96 13.10 -3.77 -6.19
C ALA A 96 13.66 -4.47 -4.94
N ALA A 97 12.79 -4.84 -4.00
CA ALA A 97 13.17 -5.57 -2.79
C ALA A 97 13.69 -6.98 -3.09
N GLU A 98 13.14 -7.65 -4.11
CA GLU A 98 13.56 -8.97 -4.55
C GLU A 98 14.96 -8.93 -5.17
N LYS A 99 15.24 -7.92 -6.02
CA LYS A 99 16.60 -7.68 -6.53
C LYS A 99 17.62 -7.38 -5.42
N ALA A 100 17.22 -6.67 -4.37
CA ALA A 100 18.08 -6.39 -3.22
C ALA A 100 18.34 -7.65 -2.36
N ARG A 101 17.31 -8.48 -2.13
CA ARG A 101 17.45 -9.77 -1.43
C ARG A 101 18.35 -10.74 -2.20
N THR A 102 18.12 -10.92 -3.50
CA THR A 102 18.96 -11.79 -4.34
C THR A 102 20.41 -11.31 -4.37
N GLY A 103 20.65 -10.00 -4.41
CA GLY A 103 22.00 -9.43 -4.31
C GLY A 103 22.70 -9.71 -2.97
N ALA A 104 21.98 -9.59 -1.85
CA ALA A 104 22.51 -9.89 -0.52
C ALA A 104 22.81 -11.38 -0.35
N GLU A 105 21.95 -12.25 -0.86
CA GLU A 105 22.10 -13.72 -0.78
C GLU A 105 23.27 -14.22 -1.65
N ILE A 106 23.46 -13.66 -2.85
CA ILE A 106 24.62 -13.95 -3.70
C ILE A 106 25.92 -13.47 -3.04
N THR A 107 25.90 -12.32 -2.36
CA THR A 107 27.07 -11.77 -1.68
C THR A 107 27.45 -12.61 -0.46
N ALA A 108 26.47 -13.06 0.33
CA ALA A 108 26.69 -13.96 1.47
C ALA A 108 27.28 -15.30 1.01
N LYS A 109 26.72 -15.90 -0.06
CA LYS A 109 27.22 -17.17 -0.62
C LYS A 109 28.64 -17.05 -1.17
N LYS A 110 28.98 -15.92 -1.80
CA LYS A 110 30.33 -15.64 -2.34
C LYS A 110 31.37 -15.41 -1.24
N VAL A 111 30.96 -14.85 -0.09
CA VAL A 111 31.83 -14.69 1.08
C VAL A 111 32.09 -16.03 1.76
N GLU A 112 31.06 -16.89 1.93
CA GLU A 112 31.24 -18.25 2.46
C GLU A 112 32.14 -19.13 1.57
N GLU A 113 32.01 -19.01 0.25
CA GLU A 113 32.83 -19.76 -0.70
C GLU A 113 34.30 -19.32 -0.68
N LYS A 114 34.56 -18.02 -0.45
CA LYS A 114 35.92 -17.50 -0.24
C LYS A 114 36.55 -18.00 1.06
N ILE A 115 35.78 -18.00 2.15
CA ILE A 115 36.24 -18.46 3.48
C ILE A 115 36.55 -19.97 3.49
N LYS A 116 35.83 -20.77 2.69
CA LYS A 116 36.12 -22.21 2.53
C LYS A 116 37.31 -22.51 1.61
N LYS A 117 37.74 -21.56 0.78
CA LYS A 117 38.85 -21.74 -0.17
C LYS A 117 40.20 -21.27 0.41
N ASP A 118 40.16 -20.41 1.41
CA ASP A 118 41.32 -19.94 2.17
C ASP A 118 41.63 -20.80 3.43
N LYS A 119 40.86 -21.87 3.67
CA LYS A 119 41.10 -22.92 4.67
C LYS A 119 41.56 -24.20 3.99
#